data_AF-X0WB93-F1
#
_entry.id   AF-X0WB93-F1
#
_cell.length_a   1.000
_cell.length_b   1.000
_cell.length_c   1.000
_cell.angle_alpha   90.00
_cell.angle_beta   90.00
_cell.angle_gamma   90.00
#
_symmetry.space_group_name_H-M   'P 1'
#
loop_
_entity.id
_entity.type
_entity.pdbx_description
1 polymer ?
#
loop_
_entity_poly.entity_id
_entity_poly.type
_entity_poly.pdbx_seq_one_letter_code
_entity_poly.pdbx_strand_id
1 'polypeptide(L)'
;MREQLIKDLSSGINGFLTHLEPKKAVEGLTPTIARKKPSNKYHSCWDLLHHTVYWQDILLKNLDGKIINWSKISNEDNWPSDEYLSKDDNFIELVKKFNKNLEISATKLEKIDLMQG
;
A
#
# COMPACT_ATOMS: atom_id res chain seq x y z
N MET A 1 -11.81 -24.95 3.15
CA MET A 1 -10.43 -24.45 2.86
C MET A 1 -10.45 -23.13 2.09
N ARG A 2 -11.13 -23.03 0.93
CA ARG A 2 -11.24 -21.77 0.15
C ARG A 2 -11.76 -20.58 0.94
N GLU A 3 -12.89 -20.72 1.62
CA GLU A 3 -13.51 -19.63 2.39
C GLU A 3 -12.58 -19.12 3.52
N GLN A 4 -11.91 -20.04 4.20
CA GLN A 4 -10.94 -19.70 5.24
C GLN A 4 -9.72 -18.96 4.66
N LEU A 5 -9.19 -19.40 3.51
CA LEU A 5 -8.09 -18.69 2.83
C LEU A 5 -8.47 -17.27 2.41
N ILE A 6 -9.66 -17.08 1.81
CA ILE A 6 -10.15 -15.74 1.43
C ILE A 6 -10.30 -14.87 2.68
N LYS A 7 -10.90 -15.43 3.74
CA LYS A 7 -11.06 -14.75 5.02
C LYS A 7 -9.71 -14.34 5.63
N ASP A 8 -8.72 -15.22 5.62
CA ASP A 8 -7.39 -14.95 6.18
C ASP A 8 -6.64 -13.90 5.35
N LEU A 9 -6.75 -13.93 4.02
CA LEU A 9 -6.19 -12.90 3.14
C LEU A 9 -6.85 -11.53 3.35
N SER A 10 -8.18 -11.47 3.38
CA SER A 10 -8.92 -10.24 3.67
C SER A 10 -8.63 -9.71 5.08
N SER A 11 -8.48 -10.62 6.04
CA SER A 11 -8.08 -10.28 7.42
C SER A 11 -6.65 -9.73 7.47
N GLY A 12 -5.72 -10.30 6.70
CA GLY A 12 -4.35 -9.82 6.57
C GLY A 12 -4.26 -8.41 5.98
N ILE A 13 -4.99 -8.12 4.91
CA ILE A 13 -5.00 -6.79 4.28
C ILE A 13 -5.54 -5.71 5.23
N ASN A 14 -6.56 -6.04 6.02
CA ASN A 14 -7.15 -5.10 6.98
C ASN A 14 -6.40 -5.06 8.32
N GLY A 15 -5.39 -5.91 8.49
CA GLY A 15 -4.53 -5.96 9.66
C GLY A 15 -5.07 -6.72 10.88
N PHE A 16 -6.11 -7.55 10.71
CA PHE A 16 -6.62 -8.42 11.76
C PHE A 16 -5.63 -9.55 12.13
N LEU A 17 -4.68 -9.85 11.24
CA LEU A 17 -3.58 -10.79 11.46
C LEU A 17 -2.20 -10.09 11.58
N THR A 18 -2.16 -8.76 11.70
CA THR A 18 -0.92 -7.98 11.85
C THR A 18 -0.87 -7.33 13.22
N HIS A 19 0.33 -6.93 13.66
CA HIS A 19 0.53 -6.24 14.94
C HIS A 19 -0.17 -4.87 15.04
N LEU A 20 -0.58 -4.30 13.90
CA LEU A 20 -1.24 -3.00 13.80
C LEU A 20 -2.15 -2.96 12.56
N GLU A 21 -3.36 -2.42 12.73
CA GLU A 21 -4.25 -2.09 11.60
C GLU A 21 -3.59 -1.02 10.71
N PRO A 22 -3.46 -1.25 9.39
CA PRO A 22 -2.74 -0.34 8.50
C PRO A 22 -3.26 1.11 8.51
N LYS A 23 -4.58 1.31 8.65
CA LYS A 23 -5.17 2.66 8.74
C LYS A 23 -4.67 3.43 9.97
N LYS A 24 -4.43 2.75 11.09
CA LYS A 24 -3.89 3.36 12.32
C LYS A 24 -2.43 3.78 12.15
N ALA A 25 -1.69 3.16 11.24
CA ALA A 25 -0.28 3.50 10.99
C ALA A 25 -0.08 4.90 10.36
N VAL A 26 -1.11 5.44 9.69
CA VAL A 26 -1.09 6.77 9.07
C VAL A 26 -1.90 7.81 9.85
N GLU A 27 -2.57 7.40 10.91
CA GLU A 27 -3.41 8.27 11.72
C GLU A 27 -2.56 9.33 12.44
N GLY A 28 -2.99 10.60 12.36
CA GLY A 28 -2.28 11.72 12.98
C GLY A 28 -0.97 12.15 12.29
N LEU A 29 -0.54 11.47 11.22
CA LEU A 29 0.61 11.93 10.43
C LEU A 29 0.25 13.20 9.64
N THR A 30 1.08 14.22 9.79
CA THR A 30 1.04 15.43 8.95
C THR A 30 2.16 15.39 7.91
N PRO A 31 2.04 16.10 6.77
CA PRO A 31 3.11 16.14 5.77
C PRO A 31 4.46 16.59 6.35
N THR A 32 4.44 17.52 7.31
CA THR A 32 5.64 18.03 7.98
C THR A 32 6.34 16.97 8.82
N ILE A 33 5.59 16.11 9.51
CA ILE A 33 6.16 15.02 10.32
C ILE A 33 6.58 13.87 9.40
N ALA A 34 5.72 13.50 8.45
CA ALA A 34 5.89 12.33 7.60
C ALA A 34 7.11 12.42 6.68
N ARG A 35 7.53 13.63 6.27
CA ARG A 35 8.75 13.84 5.45
C ARG A 35 10.06 13.79 6.24
N LYS A 36 10.01 13.79 7.57
CA LYS A 36 11.24 13.78 8.38
C LYS A 36 11.94 12.44 8.23
N LYS A 37 13.20 12.48 7.81
CA LYS A 37 14.06 11.30 7.80
C LYS A 37 14.75 11.16 9.17
N PRO A 38 14.70 9.97 9.80
CA PRO A 38 15.45 9.73 11.03
C PRO A 38 16.96 9.81 10.77
N SER A 39 17.73 10.24 11.76
CA SER A 39 19.20 10.24 11.67
C SER A 39 19.71 8.85 11.33
N ASN A 40 20.58 8.75 10.31
CA ASN A 40 21.14 7.50 9.77
C ASN A 40 20.13 6.54 9.09
N LYS A 41 18.92 7.00 8.75
CA LYS A 41 17.96 6.22 7.96
C LYS A 41 17.69 6.85 6.59
N TYR A 42 17.50 6.00 5.59
CA TYR A 42 17.32 6.41 4.19
C TYR A 42 15.91 6.90 3.86
N HIS A 43 14.90 6.46 4.61
CA HIS A 43 13.48 6.67 4.28
C HIS A 43 12.70 7.28 5.45
N SER A 44 11.84 8.23 5.11
CA SER A 44 10.81 8.84 5.95
C SER A 44 9.52 8.01 5.93
N CYS A 45 8.55 8.36 6.79
CA CYS A 45 7.23 7.73 6.73
C CYS A 45 6.53 7.97 5.38
N TRP A 46 6.75 9.14 4.76
CA TRP A 46 6.21 9.42 3.44
C TRP A 46 6.84 8.55 2.36
N ASP A 47 8.16 8.37 2.37
CA ASP A 47 8.85 7.46 1.45
C ASP A 47 8.25 6.04 1.51
N LEU A 48 8.08 5.52 2.73
CA LEU A 48 7.53 4.19 2.96
C LEU A 48 6.06 4.09 2.57
N LEU A 49 5.25 5.13 2.83
CA LEU A 49 3.86 5.17 2.42
C LEU A 49 3.74 5.16 0.89
N HIS A 50 4.58 5.92 0.19
CA HIS A 50 4.60 5.95 -1.28
C HIS A 50 4.93 4.58 -1.83
N HIS A 51 6.00 3.97 -1.33
CA HIS A 51 6.41 2.63 -1.71
C HIS A 51 5.29 1.60 -1.48
N THR A 52 4.62 1.69 -0.33
CA THR A 52 3.50 0.80 0.01
C THR A 52 2.33 0.97 -0.96
N VAL A 53 1.91 2.22 -1.26
CA VAL A 53 0.81 2.50 -2.19
C VAL A 53 1.13 2.03 -3.60
N TYR A 54 2.38 2.18 -4.03
CA TYR A 54 2.83 1.66 -5.32
C TYR A 54 2.60 0.14 -5.43
N TRP A 55 2.98 -0.61 -4.39
CA TRP A 55 2.74 -2.06 -4.35
C TRP A 55 1.27 -2.44 -4.18
N GLN A 56 0.46 -1.61 -3.50
CA GLN A 56 -0.99 -1.79 -3.50
C GLN A 56 -1.57 -1.67 -4.91
N ASP A 57 -1.11 -0.72 -5.72
CA ASP A 57 -1.58 -0.59 -7.11
C ASP A 57 -1.21 -1.82 -7.95
N ILE A 58 -0.03 -2.41 -7.72
CA ILE A 58 0.37 -3.66 -8.39
C ILE A 58 -0.49 -4.83 -7.93
N LEU A 59 -0.73 -4.96 -6.63
CA LEU A 59 -1.65 -5.96 -6.10
C LEU A 59 -3.01 -5.84 -6.79
N LEU A 60 -3.60 -4.65 -6.82
CA LEU A 60 -4.89 -4.41 -7.48
C LEU A 60 -4.87 -4.80 -8.97
N LYS A 61 -3.80 -4.49 -9.71
CA LYS A 61 -3.62 -4.92 -11.10
C LYS A 61 -3.57 -6.44 -11.23
N ASN A 62 -2.85 -7.13 -10.33
CA ASN A 62 -2.77 -8.58 -10.32
C ASN A 62 -4.13 -9.21 -9.98
N LEU A 63 -4.90 -8.63 -9.04
CA LEU A 63 -6.27 -9.06 -8.73
C LEU A 63 -7.22 -8.88 -9.93
N ASP A 64 -6.90 -7.95 -10.85
CA ASP A 64 -7.59 -7.77 -12.14
C ASP A 64 -7.04 -8.67 -13.27
N GLY A 65 -6.19 -9.65 -12.93
CA GLY A 65 -5.59 -10.58 -13.89
C GLY A 65 -4.43 -10.00 -14.72
N LYS A 66 -4.00 -8.76 -14.45
CA LYS A 66 -2.87 -8.13 -15.13
C LYS A 66 -1.58 -8.49 -14.42
N ILE A 67 -0.96 -9.60 -14.81
CA ILE A 67 0.32 -10.05 -14.24
C ILE A 67 1.42 -9.04 -14.58
N ILE A 68 1.91 -8.34 -13.56
CA ILE A 68 3.05 -7.44 -13.69
C ILE A 68 4.34 -8.23 -13.48
N ASN A 69 5.35 -8.02 -14.33
CA ASN A 69 6.69 -8.56 -14.10
C ASN A 69 7.46 -7.65 -13.13
N TRP A 70 7.66 -8.12 -11.90
CA TRP A 70 8.24 -7.30 -10.84
C TRP A 70 9.74 -7.04 -11.06
N SER A 71 10.43 -7.89 -11.83
CA SER A 71 11.85 -7.71 -12.14
C SER A 71 12.13 -6.53 -13.07
N LYS A 72 11.08 -5.93 -13.67
CA LYS A 72 11.17 -4.78 -14.58
C LYS A 72 10.81 -3.47 -13.92
N ILE A 73 10.40 -3.49 -12.65
CA ILE A 73 10.08 -2.28 -11.89
C ILE A 73 11.39 -1.64 -11.46
N SER A 74 11.58 -0.38 -11.84
CA SER A 74 12.75 0.38 -11.42
C SER A 74 12.55 0.92 -10.00
N ASN A 75 13.64 1.29 -9.33
CA ASN A 75 13.54 1.92 -8.00
C ASN A 75 12.87 3.29 -8.12
N GLU A 76 13.12 3.99 -9.23
CA GLU A 76 12.55 5.29 -9.53
C GLU A 76 11.03 5.24 -9.70
N ASP A 77 10.47 4.08 -10.07
CA ASP A 77 9.03 3.90 -10.17
C ASP A 77 8.34 3.78 -8.81
N ASN A 78 9.03 3.18 -7.82
CA ASN A 78 8.43 2.80 -6.54
C ASN A 78 8.88 3.64 -5.34
N TRP A 79 9.84 4.54 -5.52
CA TRP A 79 10.26 5.55 -4.54
C TRP A 79 9.93 6.97 -5.02
N PRO A 80 9.50 7.87 -4.11
CA PRO A 80 9.12 9.21 -4.52
C PRO A 80 10.37 10.06 -4.84
N SER A 81 10.22 11.02 -5.76
CA SER A 81 11.23 12.05 -5.99
C SER A 81 11.16 13.14 -4.92
N ASP A 82 12.26 13.88 -4.74
CA ASP A 82 12.28 15.04 -3.84
C ASP A 82 11.24 16.11 -4.25
N GLU A 83 11.00 16.27 -5.56
CA GLU A 83 9.94 17.17 -6.05
C GLU A 83 8.55 16.70 -5.58
N TYR A 84 8.28 15.40 -5.63
CA TYR A 84 7.02 14.84 -5.16
C TYR A 84 6.82 15.06 -3.65
N LEU A 85 7.88 14.86 -2.86
CA LEU A 85 7.88 15.07 -1.40
C LEU A 85 7.79 16.54 -0.98
N SER A 86 8.04 17.48 -1.89
CA SER A 86 7.99 18.91 -1.59
C SER A 86 6.57 19.48 -1.50
N LYS A 87 5.57 18.79 -2.06
CA LYS A 87 4.19 19.28 -2.19
C LYS A 87 3.27 18.59 -1.18
N ASP A 88 2.84 19.28 -0.13
CA ASP A 88 2.03 18.73 0.96
C ASP A 88 0.76 18.01 0.49
N ASP A 89 0.10 18.55 -0.54
CA ASP A 89 -1.10 17.94 -1.15
C ASP A 89 -0.85 16.52 -1.65
N ASN A 90 0.37 16.21 -2.12
CA ASN A 90 0.73 14.87 -2.55
C ASN A 90 0.65 13.87 -1.38
N PHE A 91 1.03 14.26 -0.16
CA PHE A 91 0.91 13.39 1.01
C PHE A 91 -0.56 13.11 1.34
N ILE A 92 -1.38 14.16 1.31
CA ILE A 92 -2.81 14.08 1.64
C ILE A 92 -3.51 13.13 0.65
N GLU A 93 -3.25 13.29 -0.65
CA GLU A 93 -3.80 12.41 -1.68
C GLU A 93 -3.25 10.98 -1.57
N LEU A 94 -1.99 10.82 -1.19
CA LEU A 94 -1.39 9.51 -0.97
C LEU A 94 -2.03 8.74 0.18
N VAL A 95 -2.33 9.41 1.31
CA VAL A 95 -3.07 8.82 2.45
C VAL A 95 -4.48 8.41 2.04
N LYS A 96 -5.19 9.26 1.29
CA LYS A 96 -6.52 8.92 0.75
C LYS A 96 -6.46 7.68 -0.14
N LYS A 97 -5.48 7.64 -1.06
CA LYS A 97 -5.26 6.52 -1.97
C LYS A 97 -4.92 5.23 -1.23
N PHE A 98 -4.05 5.30 -0.22
CA PHE A 98 -3.72 4.17 0.64
C PHE A 98 -4.96 3.53 1.27
N ASN A 99 -5.79 4.36 1.92
CA ASN A 99 -7.02 3.89 2.56
C ASN A 99 -8.02 3.28 1.56
N LYS A 100 -8.19 3.94 0.42
CA LYS A 100 -9.06 3.46 -0.67
C LYS A 100 -8.57 2.13 -1.23
N ASN A 101 -7.26 1.98 -1.42
CA ASN A 101 -6.69 0.75 -1.95
C ASN A 101 -6.87 -0.44 -1.00
N LEU A 102 -6.83 -0.24 0.32
CA LEU A 102 -7.16 -1.28 1.30
C LEU A 102 -8.61 -1.77 1.14
N GLU A 103 -9.56 -0.84 1.03
CA GLU A 103 -10.99 -1.14 0.86
C GLU A 103 -11.27 -1.88 -0.46
N ILE A 104 -10.67 -1.41 -1.56
CA ILE A 104 -10.80 -2.06 -2.87
C ILE A 104 -10.19 -3.46 -2.83
N SER A 105 -9.02 -3.62 -2.21
CA SER A 105 -8.33 -4.91 -2.14
C SER A 105 -9.15 -5.93 -1.35
N ALA A 106 -9.69 -5.54 -0.19
CA ALA A 106 -10.58 -6.39 0.59
C ALA A 106 -11.82 -6.81 -0.22
N THR A 107 -12.48 -5.86 -0.90
CA THR A 107 -13.66 -6.12 -1.73
C THR A 107 -13.34 -7.05 -2.92
N LYS A 108 -12.16 -6.89 -3.53
CA LYS A 108 -11.74 -7.72 -4.67
C LYS A 108 -11.43 -9.15 -4.21
N LEU A 109 -10.73 -9.32 -3.09
CA LEU A 109 -10.41 -10.64 -2.54
C LEU A 109 -11.65 -11.50 -2.28
N GLU A 110 -12.73 -10.91 -1.79
CA GLU A 110 -14.01 -11.60 -1.59
C GLU A 110 -14.59 -12.19 -2.89
N LYS A 111 -14.24 -11.60 -4.04
CA LYS A 111 -14.78 -11.97 -5.36
C LYS A 111 -13.84 -12.84 -6.18
N ILE A 112 -12.63 -13.14 -5.69
CA ILE A 112 -11.66 -13.91 -6.46
C ILE A 112 -11.99 -15.41 -6.43
N ASP A 113 -11.93 -16.02 -7.61
CA ASP A 113 -11.99 -17.46 -7.78
C ASP A 113 -10.57 -18.05 -7.75
N LEU A 114 -10.08 -18.36 -6.55
CA LEU A 114 -8.71 -18.84 -6.30
C LEU A 114 -8.40 -20.25 -6.87
N MET A 115 -9.34 -20.90 -7.57
CA MET A 115 -9.21 -22.31 -7.99
C MET A 115 -9.23 -22.52 -9.52
N GLN A 116 -8.96 -21.51 -10.33
CA GLN A 116 -8.76 -21.69 -11.79
C GLN A 116 -7.29 -21.85 -12.19
N GLY A 117 -6.46 -22.42 -11.32
CA GLY A 117 -5.06 -22.73 -11.57
C GLY A 117 -4.80 -24.22 -11.51
#